data_AF-A0A349UJA6-F1
#
_entry.id   AF-A0A349UJA6-F1
#
_cell.length_a   1.000
_cell.length_b   1.000
_cell.length_c   1.000
_cell.angle_alpha   90.00
_cell.angle_beta   90.00
_cell.angle_gamma   90.00
#
_symmetry.space_group_name_H-M   'P 1'
#
loop_
_entity.id
_entity.type
_entity.pdbx_description
1 polymer ?
#
loop_
_entity_poly.entity_id
_entity_poly.type
_entity_poly.pdbx_seq_one_letter_code
_entity_poly.pdbx_strand_id
1 'polypeptide(L)' 'ARGEPIVAFVGGLHLGSATEQEIDEAAAALDAASGDRPMDLYPLHCTGAQAVESLRKRLGERVRPAAAGTKITW' A
#
# COMPACT_ATOMS: atom_id res chain seq x y z
N ALA A 1 -20.10 3.21 13.06
CA ALA A 1 -19.89 4.56 12.49
C ALA A 1 -19.00 4.41 11.26
N ARG A 2 -19.34 5.02 10.12
CA ARG A 2 -18.41 5.08 8.99
C ARG A 2 -17.50 6.28 9.23
N GLY A 3 -16.18 6.05 9.31
CA GLY A 3 -15.18 7.12 9.40
C GLY A 3 -15.06 7.88 8.09
N GLU A 4 -14.21 8.91 8.06
CA GLU A 4 -13.87 9.61 6.82
C GLU A 4 -13.06 8.69 5.88
N PRO A 5 -13.13 8.89 4.55
CA PRO A 5 -12.40 8.07 3.58
C PRO A 5 -10.89 8.16 3.74
N ILE A 6 -10.20 7.01 3.63
CA ILE A 6 -8.74 6.97 3.63
C ILE A 6 -8.24 7.37 2.24
N VAL A 7 -7.58 8.51 2.13
CA VAL A 7 -7.02 9.00 0.86
C VAL A 7 -5.64 8.44 0.56
N ALA A 8 -4.89 8.01 1.59
CA ALA A 8 -3.63 7.33 1.42
C ALA A 8 -3.15 6.58 2.67
N PHE A 9 -2.24 5.64 2.43
CA PHE A 9 -1.44 4.97 3.45
C PHE A 9 0.05 5.23 3.18
N VAL A 10 0.75 5.82 4.16
CA VAL A 10 2.19 6.13 4.07
C VAL A 10 2.91 5.46 5.23
N GLY A 11 3.74 4.46 4.94
CA GLY A 11 4.38 3.71 6.02
C GLY A 11 4.96 2.35 5.62
N GLY A 12 5.57 1.70 6.60
CA GLY A 12 6.01 0.31 6.48
C GLY A 12 4.88 -0.67 6.78
N LEU A 13 4.74 -1.69 5.94
CA LEU A 13 3.72 -2.75 6.08
C LEU A 13 4.28 -4.04 6.69
N HIS A 14 5.60 -4.10 6.91
CA HIS A 14 6.31 -5.27 7.42
C HIS A 14 6.19 -6.55 6.55
N LEU A 15 5.90 -6.39 5.25
CA LEU A 15 5.75 -7.52 4.32
C LEU A 15 7.08 -8.08 3.78
N GLY A 16 8.23 -7.60 4.24
CA GLY A 16 9.53 -7.98 3.66
C GLY A 16 9.90 -9.47 3.78
N SER A 17 9.20 -10.22 4.63
CA SER A 17 9.36 -11.67 4.77
C SER A 17 8.02 -12.41 4.62
N ALA A 18 6.98 -11.72 4.15
CA ALA A 18 5.69 -12.32 3.90
C ALA A 18 5.74 -13.23 2.68
N THR A 19 4.94 -14.30 2.72
CA THR A 19 4.65 -15.14 1.58
C THR A 19 3.84 -14.38 0.54
N GLU A 20 3.84 -14.86 -0.71
CA GLU A 20 3.00 -14.25 -1.76
C GLU A 20 1.51 -14.27 -1.38
N GLN A 21 1.01 -15.35 -0.75
CA GLN A 21 -0.38 -15.41 -0.29
C GLN A 21 -0.70 -14.30 0.74
N GLU A 22 0.17 -14.07 1.71
CA GLU A 22 -0.03 -13.00 2.71
C GLU A 22 0.02 -11.60 2.08
N ILE A 23 0.85 -11.42 1.05
CA ILE A 23 0.88 -10.16 0.28
C ILE A 23 -0.44 -9.97 -0.49
N ASP A 24 -1.04 -11.04 -0.99
CA ASP A 24 -2.31 -11.01 -1.74
C ASP A 24 -3.47 -10.64 -0.83
N GLU A 25 -3.51 -11.25 0.37
CA GLU A 25 -4.48 -10.93 1.40
C GLU A 25 -4.36 -9.47 1.84
N ALA A 26 -3.12 -8.97 2.01
CA ALA A 26 -2.87 -7.56 2.32
C ALA A 26 -3.34 -6.63 1.19
N ALA A 27 -3.07 -6.98 -0.07
CA ALA A 27 -3.51 -6.21 -1.23
C ALA A 27 -5.05 -6.14 -1.29
N ALA A 28 -5.73 -7.27 -1.10
CA ALA A 28 -7.19 -7.34 -1.10
C ALA A 28 -7.80 -6.51 0.05
N ALA A 29 -7.20 -6.56 1.24
CA ALA A 29 -7.65 -5.75 2.37
C ALA A 29 -7.47 -4.24 2.11
N LEU A 30 -6.35 -3.83 1.51
CA LEU A 30 -6.08 -2.43 1.13
C LEU A 30 -7.07 -1.95 0.06
N ASP A 31 -7.41 -2.80 -0.91
CA ASP A 31 -8.38 -2.48 -1.96
C ASP A 31 -9.79 -2.32 -1.38
N ALA A 32 -10.22 -3.27 -0.53
CA ALA A 32 -11.50 -3.20 0.14
C ALA A 32 -11.63 -1.98 1.07
N ALA A 33 -10.55 -1.59 1.74
CA ALA A 33 -10.52 -0.40 2.59
C ALA A 33 -10.65 0.91 1.79
N SER A 34 -10.22 0.93 0.52
CA SER A 34 -10.36 2.08 -0.36
C SER A 34 -11.81 2.30 -0.84
N GLY A 35 -12.61 1.23 -0.89
CA GLY A 35 -14.00 1.28 -1.34
C GLY A 35 -14.12 1.87 -2.75
N ASP A 36 -15.05 2.82 -2.94
CA ASP A 36 -15.25 3.48 -4.23
C ASP A 36 -14.29 4.65 -4.48
N ARG A 37 -13.34 4.93 -3.57
CA ARG A 37 -12.41 6.06 -3.68
C ARG A 37 -10.97 5.59 -3.86
N PRO A 38 -10.18 6.25 -4.71
CA PRO A 38 -8.78 5.91 -4.85
C PRO A 38 -8.03 6.23 -3.55
N MET A 39 -7.26 5.25 -3.07
CA MET A 39 -6.32 5.39 -1.97
C MET A 39 -4.90 5.16 -2.50
N ASP A 40 -4.02 6.13 -2.34
CA ASP A 40 -2.60 5.97 -2.69
C ASP A 40 -1.86 5.17 -1.60
N LEU A 41 -0.98 4.27 -2.00
CA LEU A 41 -0.12 3.48 -1.10
C LEU A 41 1.34 3.88 -1.30
N TYR A 42 1.97 4.39 -0.25
CA TYR A 42 3.40 4.73 -0.23
C TYR A 42 4.14 3.78 0.71
N PRO A 43 4.55 2.59 0.22
CA PRO A 43 5.24 1.61 1.04
C PRO A 43 6.67 2.06 1.34
N LEU A 44 7.09 1.90 2.59
CA LEU A 44 8.41 2.29 3.09
C LEU A 44 9.17 1.10 3.71
N HIS A 45 10.49 1.22 3.75
CA HIS A 45 11.43 0.41 4.54
C HIS A 45 11.08 -1.09 4.67
N CYS A 46 10.37 -1.48 5.73
CA CYS A 46 10.11 -2.87 6.09
C CYS A 46 9.06 -3.58 5.21
N THR A 47 8.42 -2.86 4.29
CA THR A 47 7.56 -3.50 3.28
C THR A 47 8.36 -4.44 2.39
N GLY A 48 9.60 -4.11 2.05
CA GLY A 48 10.47 -4.96 1.21
C GLY A 48 10.16 -4.87 -0.28
N ALA A 49 11.21 -4.92 -1.12
CA ALA A 49 11.09 -4.66 -2.56
C ALA A 49 10.20 -5.68 -3.30
N GLN A 50 10.26 -6.96 -2.93
CA GLN A 50 9.41 -8.00 -3.52
C GLN A 50 7.93 -7.74 -3.23
N ALA A 51 7.58 -7.45 -1.98
CA ALA A 51 6.19 -7.16 -1.63
C ALA A 51 5.69 -5.89 -2.30
N VAL A 52 6.52 -4.85 -2.44
CA VAL A 52 6.17 -3.64 -3.20
C VAL A 52 5.81 -3.98 -4.65
N GLU A 53 6.60 -4.83 -5.31
CA GLU A 53 6.32 -5.26 -6.68
C GLU A 53 5.04 -6.12 -6.77
N SER A 54 4.86 -7.05 -5.84
CA SER A 54 3.63 -7.86 -5.76
C SER A 54 2.38 -7.00 -5.49
N LEU A 55 2.50 -5.95 -4.67
CA LEU A 55 1.44 -4.96 -4.46
C LEU A 55 1.17 -4.13 -5.72
N ARG A 56 2.21 -3.69 -6.46
CA ARG A 56 2.06 -2.95 -7.73
C ARG A 56 1.30 -3.75 -8.77
N LYS A 57 1.53 -5.07 -8.88
CA LYS A 57 0.80 -5.93 -9.82
C LYS A 57 -0.71 -5.99 -9.55
N ARG A 58 -1.11 -5.84 -8.29
CA ARG A 58 -2.51 -5.99 -7.83
C ARG A 58 -3.23 -4.65 -7.75
N LEU A 59 -2.57 -3.64 -7.22
CA LEU A 59 -3.15 -2.33 -6.94
C LEU A 59 -2.82 -1.27 -8.01
N GLY A 60 -1.92 -1.59 -8.94
CA GLY A 60 -1.56 -0.75 -10.08
C GLY A 60 -0.79 0.51 -9.68
N GLU A 61 -1.10 1.60 -10.36
CA GLU A 61 -0.43 2.90 -10.20
C GLU A 61 -0.65 3.56 -8.82
N ARG A 62 -1.62 3.05 -8.03
CA ARG A 62 -1.84 3.47 -6.64
C ARG A 62 -0.64 3.20 -5.74
N VAL A 63 0.22 2.25 -6.09
CA VAL A 63 1.43 1.93 -5.29
C VAL A 63 2.59 2.80 -5.76
N ARG A 64 2.94 3.78 -4.92
CA ARG A 64 3.92 4.84 -5.18
C ARG A 64 5.07 4.72 -4.16
N PRO A 65 6.12 3.93 -4.43
CA PRO A 65 7.24 3.77 -3.51
C PRO A 65 7.84 5.13 -3.14
N ALA A 66 8.13 5.31 -1.86
CA ALA A 66 8.73 6.53 -1.34
C ALA A 66 10.03 6.23 -0.60
N ALA A 67 10.88 7.24 -0.49
CA ALA A 67 12.16 7.20 0.23
C ALA A 67 12.31 8.44 1.11
N ALA A 68 13.35 8.45 1.96
CA ALA A 68 13.71 9.63 2.74
C ALA A 68 13.82 10.87 1.84
N GLY A 69 13.18 11.97 2.26
CA GLY A 69 13.13 13.22 1.49
C GLY A 69 11.99 13.31 0.47
N THR A 70 11.18 12.26 0.28
CA THR A 70 9.96 12.33 -0.55
C THR A 70 8.98 13.33 0.04
N LYS A 71 8.46 14.25 -0.79
CA LYS A 71 7.37 15.16 -0.43
C LYS A 71 6.10 14.68 -1.10
N ILE A 72 5.05 14.49 -0.32
CA ILE A 72 3.71 14.10 -0.79
C ILE A 72 2.79 15.30 -0.60
N THR A 73 2.02 15.63 -1.62
CA THR A 73 1.03 16.72 -1.62
C THR A 73 -0.35 16.15 -1.90
N TRP A 74 -1.36 16.69 -1.23
CA TRP A 74 -2.76 16.27 -1.31
C TRP A 74 -3.60 17.35 -1.98
#